data_AF-A0A830C8H1-F1
#
_entry.id   AF-A0A830C8H1-F1
#
_cell.length_a   1.000
_cell.length_b   1.000
_cell.length_c   1.000
_cell.angle_alpha   90.00
_cell.angle_beta   90.00
_cell.angle_gamma   90.00
#
_symmetry.space_group_name_H-M   'P 1'
#
loop_
_entity.id
_entity.type
_entity.pdbx_description
1 polymer ?
#
loop_
_entity_poly.entity_id
_entity_poly.type
_entity_poly.pdbx_seq_one_letter_code
_entity_poly.pdbx_strand_id
1 'polypeptide(L)'
;MVFALSSDKVVWDAVLNNDIVKELRGSFSLGFGYDAEGDDFKVVRIVYVEDECGVWSGRIGGVDVYSVNSDTWTKIEPGFQFHMIETNSDGAVNGNPYWDAVVEKNESAKIFDGVYFDVSEMVFKTVPRTNFYRKGHRLNYVDWNGTIGVLMYTKDEEEMKVNSVEVWVFDEGALLQKQDTKAPD
;
A
#
# COMPACT_ATOMS: atom_id res chain seq x y z
N MET A 1 6.91 -9.65 -19.11
CA MET A 1 5.51 -9.59 -19.59
C MET A 1 4.88 -8.39 -18.90
N VAL A 2 4.74 -7.27 -19.60
CA VAL A 2 4.06 -6.10 -19.07
C VAL A 2 2.58 -6.35 -19.29
N PHE A 3 1.82 -6.60 -18.23
CA PHE A 3 0.36 -6.58 -18.33
C PHE A 3 -0.03 -5.12 -18.55
N ALA A 4 -0.21 -4.73 -19.81
CA ALA A 4 -1.11 -3.64 -20.09
C ALA A 4 -2.49 -4.14 -19.66
N LEU A 5 -2.89 -3.77 -18.44
CA LEU A 5 -4.30 -3.80 -18.06
C LEU A 5 -5.07 -3.14 -19.20
N SER A 6 -6.13 -3.80 -19.64
CA SER A 6 -6.94 -3.40 -20.80
C SER A 6 -7.00 -1.89 -20.94
N SER A 7 -6.76 -1.39 -22.15
CA SER A 7 -6.98 0.00 -22.55
C SER A 7 -8.44 0.46 -22.44
N ASP A 8 -9.29 -0.30 -21.74
CA ASP A 8 -10.64 0.07 -21.40
C ASP A 8 -10.61 1.26 -20.44
N LYS A 9 -10.70 2.41 -21.09
CA LYS A 9 -11.13 3.69 -20.54
C LYS A 9 -12.27 3.55 -19.53
N VAL A 10 -13.10 2.51 -19.63
CA VAL A 10 -14.20 2.18 -18.71
C VAL A 10 -13.74 1.92 -17.28
N VAL A 11 -12.63 1.22 -17.04
CA VAL A 11 -12.13 0.96 -15.67
C VAL A 11 -11.62 2.26 -15.05
N TRP A 12 -10.85 3.02 -15.81
CA TRP A 12 -10.35 4.33 -15.38
C TRP A 12 -11.49 5.35 -15.23
N ASP A 13 -12.50 5.32 -16.11
CA ASP A 13 -13.69 6.16 -16.02
C ASP A 13 -14.57 5.73 -14.84
N ALA A 14 -14.67 4.46 -14.47
CA ALA A 14 -15.39 4.01 -13.27
C ALA A 14 -14.67 4.41 -11.97
N VAL A 15 -13.34 4.36 -11.97
CA VAL A 15 -12.50 4.80 -10.84
C VAL A 15 -12.49 6.33 -10.71
N LEU A 16 -12.43 7.07 -11.82
CA LEU A 16 -12.27 8.55 -11.82
C LEU A 16 -13.59 9.34 -11.98
N ASN A 17 -14.63 8.77 -12.61
CA ASN A 17 -15.93 9.43 -12.83
C ASN A 17 -17.03 8.98 -11.87
N ASN A 18 -16.72 8.20 -10.84
CA ASN A 18 -17.67 7.98 -9.76
C ASN A 18 -17.97 9.33 -9.10
N ASP A 19 -19.24 9.74 -9.02
CA ASP A 19 -19.64 11.01 -8.42
C ASP A 19 -19.16 11.14 -6.96
N ILE A 20 -18.89 10.02 -6.27
CA ILE A 20 -18.25 9.96 -4.95
C ILE A 20 -16.80 10.51 -4.98
N VAL A 21 -16.04 10.27 -6.06
CA VAL A 21 -14.66 10.75 -6.22
C VAL A 21 -14.62 12.25 -6.55
N LYS A 22 -15.68 12.78 -7.17
CA LYS A 22 -15.81 14.23 -7.44
C LYS A 22 -16.27 15.02 -6.22
N GLU A 23 -16.97 14.38 -5.27
CA GLU A 23 -17.58 15.04 -4.12
C GLU A 23 -16.74 14.97 -2.82
N LEU A 24 -15.72 14.11 -2.77
CA LEU A 24 -14.87 13.99 -1.59
C LEU A 24 -13.72 15.02 -1.61
N ARG A 25 -13.87 16.06 -0.80
CA ARG A 25 -12.77 16.89 -0.30
C ARG A 25 -11.88 16.13 0.71
N GLY A 26 -11.64 14.84 0.50
CA GLY A 26 -10.96 13.97 1.46
C GLY A 26 -9.74 13.27 0.84
N SER A 27 -8.70 13.08 1.63
CA SER A 27 -7.51 12.31 1.22
C SER A 27 -7.87 10.82 1.10
N PHE A 28 -7.34 10.13 0.09
CA PHE A 28 -7.54 8.69 -0.10
C PHE A 28 -6.24 7.98 -0.45
N SER A 29 -6.21 6.66 -0.22
CA SER A 29 -5.15 5.78 -0.69
C SER A 29 -5.70 4.65 -1.56
N LEU A 30 -4.99 4.31 -2.64
CA LEU A 30 -5.36 3.22 -3.55
C LEU A 30 -4.37 2.06 -3.50
N GLY A 31 -4.88 0.85 -3.69
CA GLY A 31 -4.08 -0.35 -3.91
C GLY A 31 -4.71 -1.24 -4.97
N PHE A 32 -3.88 -2.00 -5.68
CA PHE A 32 -4.34 -2.94 -6.70
C PHE A 32 -3.78 -4.33 -6.40
N GLY A 33 -4.65 -5.32 -6.38
CA GLY A 33 -4.29 -6.69 -6.08
C GLY A 33 -4.98 -7.72 -6.96
N TYR A 34 -4.53 -8.96 -6.84
CA TYR A 34 -5.01 -10.10 -7.60
C TYR A 34 -5.29 -11.27 -6.66
N ASP A 35 -6.57 -11.64 -6.58
CA ASP A 35 -7.05 -12.78 -5.83
C ASP A 35 -6.92 -14.03 -6.70
N ALA A 36 -5.89 -14.83 -6.43
CA ALA A 36 -5.59 -16.02 -7.22
C ALA A 36 -6.62 -17.14 -7.04
N GLU A 37 -7.33 -17.19 -5.91
CA GLU A 37 -8.37 -18.19 -5.67
C GLU A 37 -9.63 -17.87 -6.48
N GLY A 38 -10.01 -16.58 -6.51
CA GLY A 38 -11.16 -16.08 -7.27
C GLY A 38 -10.87 -15.72 -8.73
N ASP A 39 -9.60 -15.79 -9.16
CA ASP A 39 -9.10 -15.27 -10.44
C ASP A 39 -9.62 -13.85 -10.74
N ASP A 40 -9.49 -12.96 -9.75
CA ASP A 40 -10.14 -11.65 -9.79
C ASP A 40 -9.18 -10.53 -9.40
N PHE A 41 -9.13 -9.49 -10.22
CA PHE A 41 -8.42 -8.27 -9.90
C PHE A 41 -9.29 -7.39 -9.01
N LYS A 42 -8.70 -6.85 -7.96
CA LYS A 42 -9.40 -6.00 -7.00
C LYS A 42 -8.69 -4.66 -6.82
N VAL A 43 -9.47 -3.58 -6.77
CA VAL A 43 -8.99 -2.24 -6.41
C VAL A 43 -9.45 -1.94 -5.00
N VAL A 44 -8.50 -1.62 -4.11
CA VAL A 44 -8.77 -1.21 -2.73
C VAL A 44 -8.70 0.30 -2.66
N ARG A 45 -9.74 0.94 -2.12
CA ARG A 45 -9.80 2.38 -1.88
C ARG A 45 -10.00 2.64 -0.39
N ILE A 46 -9.05 3.31 0.23
CA ILE A 46 -9.08 3.70 1.63
C ILE A 46 -9.34 5.20 1.70
N VAL A 47 -10.44 5.60 2.32
CA VAL A 47 -10.83 7.01 2.43
C VAL A 47 -10.53 7.51 3.83
N TYR A 48 -9.90 8.67 3.94
CA TYR A 48 -9.63 9.34 5.21
C TYR A 48 -10.58 10.52 5.42
N VAL A 49 -11.05 10.68 6.66
CA VAL A 49 -11.76 11.88 7.08
C VAL A 49 -10.73 12.86 7.60
N GLU A 50 -10.62 14.03 6.96
CA GLU A 50 -9.77 15.12 7.44
C GLU A 50 -10.12 15.48 8.88
N ASP A 51 -9.11 15.65 9.72
CA ASP A 51 -9.31 16.27 11.02
C ASP A 51 -9.44 17.80 10.88
N GLU A 52 -9.95 18.46 11.91
CA GLU A 52 -10.15 19.91 11.93
C GLU A 52 -8.86 20.72 11.72
N CYS A 53 -7.69 20.08 11.78
CA CYS A 53 -6.38 20.70 11.60
C CYS A 53 -5.84 20.58 10.16
N GLY A 54 -6.55 19.91 9.26
CA GLY A 54 -6.14 19.74 7.85
C GLY A 54 -4.82 18.98 7.69
N VAL A 55 -4.43 18.19 8.72
CA VAL A 55 -3.22 17.37 8.67
C VAL A 55 -3.61 15.98 8.16
N TRP A 56 -2.67 15.33 7.49
CA TRP A 56 -2.69 13.91 7.12
C TRP A 56 -2.63 13.05 8.40
N SER A 57 -3.59 13.22 9.30
CA SER A 57 -3.78 12.45 10.54
C SER A 57 -5.22 11.98 10.69
N GLY A 58 -5.99 12.09 9.61
CA GLY A 58 -7.37 11.67 9.53
C GLY A 58 -7.57 10.20 9.87
N ARG A 59 -8.68 9.90 10.54
CA ARG A 59 -9.15 8.51 10.77
C ARG A 59 -9.61 7.90 9.47
N ILE A 60 -9.55 6.58 9.37
CA ILE A 60 -10.15 5.87 8.23
C ILE A 60 -11.66 6.10 8.28
N GLY A 61 -12.20 6.76 7.26
CA GLY A 61 -13.62 7.01 7.06
C GLY A 61 -14.35 5.85 6.40
N GLY A 62 -13.61 4.99 5.69
CA GLY A 62 -14.12 3.77 5.10
C GLY A 62 -13.13 3.13 4.15
N VAL A 63 -13.37 1.85 3.85
CA VAL A 63 -12.65 1.12 2.82
C VAL A 63 -13.65 0.52 1.84
N ASP A 64 -13.44 0.76 0.56
CA ASP A 64 -14.23 0.19 -0.51
C ASP A 64 -13.33 -0.67 -1.39
N VAL A 65 -13.79 -1.86 -1.76
CA VAL A 65 -13.09 -2.81 -2.62
C VAL A 65 -13.92 -3.03 -3.87
N TYR A 66 -13.35 -2.72 -5.02
CA TYR A 66 -13.95 -3.03 -6.32
C TYR A 66 -13.44 -4.38 -6.81
N SER A 67 -14.35 -5.25 -7.22
CA SER A 67 -14.04 -6.48 -7.95
C SER A 67 -14.25 -6.26 -9.44
N VAL A 68 -13.24 -6.60 -10.24
CA VAL A 68 -13.32 -6.50 -11.70
C VAL A 68 -14.27 -7.54 -12.26
N ASN A 69 -14.26 -8.77 -11.73
CA ASN A 69 -15.09 -9.86 -12.23
C ASN A 69 -16.58 -9.61 -12.03
N SER A 70 -16.98 -9.05 -10.88
CA SER A 70 -18.38 -8.75 -10.60
C SER A 70 -18.80 -7.34 -10.99
N ASP A 71 -17.86 -6.45 -11.32
CA ASP A 71 -18.10 -5.02 -11.58
C ASP A 71 -18.86 -4.32 -10.43
N THR A 72 -18.45 -4.60 -9.19
CA THR A 72 -19.12 -4.07 -8.00
C THR A 72 -18.16 -3.56 -6.94
N TRP A 73 -18.57 -2.49 -6.26
CA TRP A 73 -17.93 -1.99 -5.04
C TRP A 73 -18.54 -2.63 -3.79
N THR A 74 -17.68 -3.10 -2.89
CA THR A 74 -18.06 -3.63 -1.57
C THR A 74 -17.38 -2.81 -0.49
N LYS A 75 -18.16 -2.32 0.48
CA LYS A 75 -17.61 -1.64 1.65
C LYS A 75 -17.20 -2.66 2.71
N ILE A 76 -16.04 -2.44 3.31
CA ILE A 76 -15.51 -3.27 4.40
C ILE A 76 -15.02 -2.41 5.57
N GLU A 77 -14.92 -3.06 6.73
CA GLU A 77 -14.29 -2.48 7.91
C GLU A 77 -12.80 -2.88 7.96
N PRO A 78 -11.88 -1.95 8.25
CA PRO A 78 -10.44 -2.24 8.19
C PRO A 78 -9.92 -3.14 9.32
N GLY A 79 -10.72 -3.38 10.37
CA GLY A 79 -10.36 -4.20 11.53
C GLY A 79 -9.45 -3.50 12.56
N PHE A 80 -8.64 -2.52 12.14
CA PHE A 80 -7.84 -1.65 13.00
C PHE A 80 -7.61 -0.28 12.38
N GLN A 81 -7.19 0.70 13.18
CA GLN A 81 -6.91 2.06 12.72
C GLN A 81 -5.44 2.20 12.31
N PHE A 82 -5.22 2.79 11.14
CA PHE A 82 -3.92 3.09 10.59
C PHE A 82 -3.98 4.33 9.69
N HIS A 83 -2.83 4.91 9.41
CA HIS A 83 -2.68 6.05 8.52
C HIS A 83 -1.59 5.76 7.49
N MET A 84 -1.92 5.75 6.20
CA MET A 84 -0.93 5.53 5.14
C MET A 84 -0.02 6.76 5.01
N ILE A 85 1.28 6.53 4.86
CA ILE A 85 2.26 7.61 4.69
C ILE A 85 2.18 8.19 3.28
N GLU A 86 1.84 7.35 2.30
CA GLU A 86 1.75 7.69 0.88
C GLU A 86 0.32 7.49 0.35
N THR A 87 0.01 8.15 -0.77
CA THR A 87 -1.32 8.12 -1.40
C THR A 87 -1.62 6.84 -2.17
N ASN A 88 -0.66 5.95 -2.38
CA ASN A 88 -0.88 4.69 -3.08
C ASN A 88 -0.06 3.57 -2.44
N SER A 89 -0.41 2.32 -2.72
CA SER A 89 0.37 1.16 -2.33
C SER A 89 1.75 1.20 -2.99
N ASP A 90 2.80 0.87 -2.23
CA ASP A 90 4.18 0.87 -2.74
C ASP A 90 4.50 -0.37 -3.60
N GLY A 91 3.62 -1.38 -3.59
CA GLY A 91 3.72 -2.57 -4.44
C GLY A 91 2.72 -3.66 -4.04
N ALA A 92 2.82 -4.82 -4.69
CA ALA A 92 2.02 -6.00 -4.36
C ALA A 92 2.90 -7.26 -4.25
N VAL A 93 2.59 -8.12 -3.28
CA VAL A 93 3.27 -9.41 -3.02
C VAL A 93 2.21 -10.49 -2.92
N ASN A 94 2.38 -11.61 -3.64
CA ASN A 94 1.36 -12.66 -3.76
C ASN A 94 -0.03 -12.11 -4.11
N GLY A 95 -0.07 -11.07 -4.96
CA GLY A 95 -1.32 -10.41 -5.34
C GLY A 95 -1.91 -9.46 -4.29
N ASN A 96 -1.34 -9.35 -3.09
CA ASN A 96 -1.81 -8.45 -2.05
C ASN A 96 -1.11 -7.09 -2.13
N PRO A 97 -1.81 -5.95 -2.17
CA PRO A 97 -1.19 -4.62 -2.14
C PRO A 97 -0.66 -4.28 -0.74
N TYR A 98 0.49 -3.61 -0.69
CA TYR A 98 1.20 -3.20 0.54
C TYR A 98 1.38 -1.68 0.59
N TRP A 99 1.33 -1.16 1.81
CA TRP A 99 1.55 0.25 2.13
C TRP A 99 2.49 0.38 3.33
N ASP A 100 3.21 1.48 3.36
CA ASP A 100 3.81 1.98 4.59
C ASP A 100 2.81 2.80 5.40
N ALA A 101 2.62 2.44 6.68
CA ALA A 101 1.58 3.03 7.52
C ALA A 101 2.04 3.31 8.95
N VAL A 102 1.37 4.27 9.58
CA VAL A 102 1.38 4.45 11.03
C VAL A 102 0.18 3.71 11.61
N VAL A 103 0.42 2.64 12.36
CA VAL A 103 -0.61 1.80 12.98
C VAL A 103 -0.85 2.26 14.42
N GLU A 104 -2.11 2.42 14.79
CA GLU A 104 -2.53 2.72 16.16
C GLU A 104 -2.73 1.41 16.94
N LYS A 105 -1.79 1.05 17.82
CA LYS A 105 -1.91 -0.18 18.64
C LYS A 105 -2.77 0.02 19.89
N ASN A 106 -2.70 1.22 20.48
CA ASN A 106 -3.37 1.59 21.73
C ASN A 106 -3.58 3.11 21.72
N GLU A 107 -4.37 3.64 22.66
CA GLU A 107 -4.66 5.09 22.79
C GLU A 107 -3.40 5.99 22.89
N SER A 108 -2.22 5.44 23.18
CA SER A 108 -0.98 6.20 23.37
C SER A 108 0.19 5.74 22.50
N ALA A 109 0.04 4.67 21.70
CA ALA A 109 1.15 4.07 20.97
C ALA A 109 0.86 4.02 19.46
N LYS A 110 1.64 4.81 18.71
CA LYS A 110 1.70 4.78 17.25
C LYS A 110 3.02 4.17 16.82
N ILE A 111 2.97 3.20 15.93
CA ILE A 111 4.17 2.57 15.35
C ILE A 111 4.13 2.66 13.84
N PHE A 112 5.30 2.79 13.24
CA PHE A 112 5.46 2.67 11.81
C PHE A 112 5.55 1.19 11.47
N ASP A 113 4.64 0.67 10.66
CA ASP A 113 4.56 -0.74 10.25
C ASP A 113 4.17 -0.85 8.76
N GLY A 114 4.49 -1.99 8.15
CA GLY A 114 3.90 -2.34 6.86
C GLY A 114 2.46 -2.79 7.07
N VAL A 115 1.55 -2.34 6.21
CA VAL A 115 0.16 -2.80 6.18
C VAL A 115 -0.10 -3.38 4.80
N TYR A 116 -0.79 -4.51 4.73
CA TYR A 116 -1.25 -5.05 3.46
C TYR A 116 -2.71 -5.45 3.54
N PHE A 117 -3.33 -5.51 2.38
CA PHE A 117 -4.68 -6.00 2.22
C PHE A 117 -4.65 -7.40 1.62
N ASP A 118 -5.14 -8.37 2.38
CA ASP A 118 -5.35 -9.72 1.89
C ASP A 118 -6.58 -9.72 0.97
N VAL A 119 -6.36 -9.83 -0.34
CA VAL A 119 -7.45 -9.70 -1.33
C VAL A 119 -8.40 -10.90 -1.35
N SER A 120 -7.94 -12.07 -0.91
CA SER A 120 -8.74 -13.29 -0.86
C SER A 120 -9.62 -13.32 0.39
N GLU A 121 -9.06 -12.93 1.54
CA GLU A 121 -9.81 -12.84 2.80
C GLU A 121 -10.57 -11.50 2.97
N MET A 122 -10.25 -10.50 2.16
CA MET A 122 -10.76 -9.13 2.24
C MET A 122 -10.50 -8.45 3.59
N VAL A 123 -9.31 -8.62 4.16
CA VAL A 123 -8.93 -8.05 5.47
C VAL A 123 -7.57 -7.35 5.41
N PHE A 124 -7.36 -6.35 6.27
CA PHE A 124 -6.03 -5.78 6.48
C PHE A 124 -5.24 -6.61 7.48
N LYS A 125 -3.92 -6.69 7.25
CA LYS A 125 -2.94 -7.34 8.12
C LYS A 125 -1.70 -6.45 8.25
N THR A 126 -0.93 -6.63 9.31
CA THR A 126 0.32 -5.89 9.54
C THR A 126 1.54 -6.78 9.33
N VAL A 127 2.64 -6.16 8.89
CA VAL A 127 3.98 -6.75 8.86
C VAL A 127 4.88 -5.86 9.71
N PRO A 128 5.47 -6.40 10.80
CA PRO A 128 6.33 -5.62 11.68
C PRO A 128 7.51 -4.99 10.92
N ARG A 129 7.58 -3.66 10.92
CA ARG A 129 8.66 -2.88 10.27
C ARG A 129 9.92 -2.80 11.13
N THR A 130 9.90 -3.35 12.35
CA THR A 130 11.06 -3.42 13.26
C THR A 130 12.28 -4.10 12.65
N ASN A 131 12.10 -4.87 11.59
CA ASN A 131 13.22 -5.52 10.90
C ASN A 131 13.99 -4.57 9.95
N PHE A 132 13.45 -3.42 9.55
CA PHE A 132 14.07 -2.61 8.48
C PHE A 132 13.81 -1.08 8.57
N TYR A 133 13.33 -0.52 9.68
CA TYR A 133 13.17 0.94 9.78
C TYR A 133 14.51 1.70 9.75
N ARG A 134 14.64 2.65 8.81
CA ARG A 134 15.69 3.67 8.82
C ARG A 134 15.14 5.04 8.42
N LYS A 135 15.33 6.03 9.28
CA LYS A 135 14.91 7.42 9.03
C LYS A 135 15.49 7.92 7.70
N GLY A 136 14.67 8.62 6.90
CA GLY A 136 15.08 9.19 5.61
C GLY A 136 15.18 8.19 4.46
N HIS A 137 14.81 6.93 4.67
CA HIS A 137 14.74 5.93 3.60
C HIS A 137 13.31 5.79 3.10
N ARG A 138 13.15 5.71 1.78
CA ARG A 138 11.92 5.30 1.10
C ARG A 138 11.92 3.77 0.96
N LEU A 139 10.73 3.21 0.81
CA LEU A 139 10.51 1.76 0.72
C LEU A 139 9.63 1.46 -0.50
N ASN A 140 9.94 0.41 -1.24
CA ASN A 140 9.01 -0.22 -2.16
C ASN A 140 8.89 -1.71 -1.80
N TYR A 141 7.66 -2.22 -1.79
CA TYR A 141 7.42 -3.66 -1.65
C TYR A 141 7.48 -4.32 -3.02
N VAL A 142 8.15 -5.47 -3.10
CA VAL A 142 8.30 -6.23 -4.33
C VAL A 142 8.00 -7.69 -4.07
N ASP A 143 7.30 -8.33 -5.02
CA ASP A 143 7.18 -9.79 -5.00
C ASP A 143 8.55 -10.40 -5.30
N TRP A 144 9.07 -11.18 -4.35
CA TRP A 144 10.32 -11.90 -4.49
C TRP A 144 10.05 -13.41 -4.44
N ASN A 145 9.72 -14.00 -5.58
CA ASN A 145 9.39 -15.43 -5.70
C ASN A 145 8.31 -15.87 -4.70
N GLY A 146 7.27 -15.04 -4.54
CA GLY A 146 6.18 -15.28 -3.58
C GLY A 146 6.52 -15.01 -2.11
N THR A 147 7.66 -14.37 -1.84
CA THR A 147 8.01 -13.83 -0.52
C THR A 147 8.11 -12.31 -0.58
N ILE A 148 8.16 -11.65 0.58
CA ILE A 148 8.20 -10.18 0.64
C ILE A 148 9.63 -9.71 0.39
N GLY A 149 9.86 -9.07 -0.74
CA GLY A 149 11.03 -8.22 -0.95
C GLY A 149 10.73 -6.77 -0.57
N VAL A 150 11.71 -6.10 0.02
CA VAL A 150 11.67 -4.66 0.33
C VAL A 150 12.89 -4.00 -0.29
N LEU A 151 12.64 -3.10 -1.24
CA LEU A 151 13.64 -2.21 -1.78
C LEU A 151 13.66 -0.95 -0.94
N MET A 152 14.72 -0.76 -0.17
CA MET A 152 14.93 0.43 0.63
C MET A 152 15.95 1.33 -0.03
N TYR A 153 15.68 2.62 -0.13
CA TYR A 153 16.62 3.55 -0.75
C TYR A 153 16.59 4.92 -0.10
N THR A 154 17.74 5.60 -0.13
CA THR A 154 17.81 7.03 0.20
C THR A 154 17.86 7.83 -1.10
N LYS A 155 17.13 8.93 -1.12
CA LYS A 155 17.10 9.86 -2.25
C LYS A 155 17.43 11.25 -1.75
N ASP A 156 18.40 11.88 -2.39
CA ASP A 156 18.58 13.32 -2.32
C ASP A 156 17.44 13.98 -3.10
N GLU A 157 16.58 14.74 -2.41
CA GLU A 157 15.43 15.38 -3.06
C GLU A 157 15.84 16.60 -3.91
N GLU A 158 16.97 17.25 -3.61
CA GLU A 158 17.46 18.40 -4.39
C GLU A 158 18.14 17.93 -5.68
N GLU A 159 19.00 16.92 -5.59
CA GLU A 159 19.72 16.38 -6.75
C GLU A 159 18.95 15.29 -7.49
N MET A 160 17.80 14.85 -6.94
CA MET A 160 17.04 13.69 -7.39
C MET A 160 17.87 12.39 -7.49
N LYS A 161 19.01 12.33 -6.78
CA LYS A 161 19.98 11.23 -6.83
C LYS A 161 19.65 10.16 -5.78
N VAL A 162 19.69 8.89 -6.18
CA VAL A 162 19.61 7.78 -5.22
C VAL A 162 21.00 7.54 -4.65
N ASN A 163 21.17 7.65 -3.33
CA ASN A 163 22.47 7.57 -2.66
C ASN A 163 22.81 6.15 -2.17
N SER A 164 21.79 5.40 -1.77
CA SER A 164 21.94 4.02 -1.32
C SER A 164 20.72 3.20 -1.71
N VAL A 165 20.95 1.92 -2.00
CA VAL A 165 19.90 0.93 -2.24
C VAL A 165 20.21 -0.32 -1.44
N GLU A 166 19.24 -0.79 -0.68
CA GLU A 166 19.30 -2.04 0.06
C GLU A 166 18.11 -2.90 -0.34
N VAL A 167 18.37 -4.20 -0.55
CA VAL A 167 17.32 -5.18 -0.82
C VAL A 167 17.24 -6.12 0.38
N TRP A 168 16.05 -6.22 0.94
CA TRP A 168 15.74 -7.07 2.08
C TRP A 168 14.67 -8.07 1.66
N VAL A 169 14.87 -9.35 1.95
CA VAL A 169 13.90 -10.41 1.64
C VAL A 169 13.44 -11.04 2.94
N PHE A 170 12.13 -11.10 3.12
CA PHE A 170 11.47 -11.62 4.31
C PHE A 170 10.60 -12.81 3.98
N ASP A 171 10.60 -13.79 4.87
CA ASP A 171 9.70 -14.94 4.84
C ASP A 171 9.09 -15.11 6.23
N GLU A 172 7.76 -15.18 6.29
CA GLU A 172 6.98 -15.25 7.53
C GLU A 172 7.40 -14.21 8.62
N GLY A 173 7.88 -13.04 8.20
CA GLY A 173 8.34 -11.98 9.11
C GLY A 173 9.77 -12.15 9.62
N ALA A 174 10.51 -13.16 9.18
CA ALA A 174 11.94 -13.34 9.42
C ALA A 174 12.77 -12.82 8.23
N LEU A 175 13.89 -12.15 8.51
CA LEU A 175 14.83 -11.72 7.47
C LEU A 175 15.58 -12.93 6.91
N LEU A 176 15.37 -13.23 5.62
CA LEU A 176 16.08 -14.29 4.91
C LEU A 176 17.39 -13.81 4.30
N GLN A 177 17.36 -12.66 3.64
CA GLN A 177 18.51 -12.15 2.89
C GLN A 177 18.56 -10.63 2.98
N LYS A 178 19.78 -10.10 3.09
CA LYS A 178 20.05 -8.68 2.95
C LYS A 178 21.19 -8.47 1.96
N GLN A 179 21.00 -7.55 1.03
CA GLN A 179 22.05 -7.09 0.11
C GLN A 179 22.16 -5.57 0.18
N ASP A 180 23.37 -5.09 0.47
CA ASP A 180 23.72 -3.67 0.45
C ASP A 180 24.36 -3.31 -0.90
N THR A 181 23.86 -2.27 -1.55
CA THR A 181 24.45 -1.73 -2.78
C THR A 181 24.62 -0.22 -2.69
N LYS A 182 25.81 0.27 -3.00
CA LYS A 182 25.98 1.69 -3.32
C LYS A 182 25.44 1.94 -4.71
N ALA A 183 24.64 3.00 -4.88
CA ALA A 183 24.29 3.44 -6.21
C ALA A 183 25.58 3.81 -6.97
N PRO A 184 25.70 3.47 -8.26
CA PRO A 184 26.84 3.91 -9.06
C PRO A 184 26.88 5.44 -9.09
N ASP A 185 28.11 6.00 -9.05
CA ASP A 185 28.36 7.45 -9.00
C ASP A 185 27.77 8.21 -10.20
#